data_AF-A0ABC8BYH1-F1
#
_entry.id   AF-A0ABC8BYH1-F1
#
_cell.length_a   1.000
_cell.length_b   1.000
_cell.length_c   1.000
_cell.angle_alpha   90.00
_cell.angle_beta   90.00
_cell.angle_gamma   90.00
#
_symmetry.space_group_name_H-M   'P 1'
#
loop_
_entity.id
_entity.type
_entity.pdbx_description
1 polymer ?
#
loop_
_entity_poly.entity_id
_entity_poly.type
_entity_poly.pdbx_seq_one_letter_code
_entity_poly.pdbx_strand_id
1 'polypeptide(L)'
;MVEDGIRHGTRERGGGPMPRADGWGLAVDIGGAWVKAAYWDGRGGVGTLPVLPATVYRDLDGRLLTGPEAVRLARTAPERAETMPVRSLAEQDEALLGGEPTAPAEMVTALLARVLRDAGPGFGRSRPDALTVVVPSGWGGAERTALARAAGAAGLPEPDWLPAPLAVAAGWAAYREVPDGTVLAVCDAGATGLRCARVDLDRAAYEAGDEVACGGVDLDEALLALVEARARAAGPEAWERLLNSTGPEGLRARAQVREDITGVRETLSATVSAPLVVPGHGAELLLRRAEFEEAAQGPLSTAGAALRELLDAGPRPSAVLLTGGVARTPRLAELLAVDGRLPDLLPDPVNAAVLGAVRSRDAPEAPGGGEVPYSLPVDDDLFL
;
A
#
# COMPACT_ATOMS: atom_id res chain seq x y z
N MET A 1 -10.97 38.22 -9.66
CA MET A 1 -10.11 37.54 -10.64
C MET A 1 -9.34 36.50 -9.86
N VAL A 2 -9.76 35.26 -10.03
CA VAL A 2 -9.17 34.08 -9.37
C VAL A 2 -8.07 33.62 -10.32
N GLU A 3 -6.82 33.62 -9.85
CA GLU A 3 -5.71 33.05 -10.61
C GLU A 3 -5.74 31.53 -10.49
N ASP A 4 -5.90 30.88 -11.64
CA ASP A 4 -5.86 29.44 -11.82
C ASP A 4 -4.47 28.88 -11.50
N GLY A 5 -4.39 28.10 -10.41
CA GLY A 5 -3.24 27.27 -10.12
C GLY A 5 -3.25 26.02 -10.99
N ILE A 6 -2.42 26.01 -12.04
CA ILE A 6 -2.17 24.85 -12.89
C ILE A 6 -1.43 23.78 -12.07
N ARG A 7 -2.14 22.75 -11.62
CA ARG A 7 -1.57 21.56 -10.96
C ARG A 7 -0.73 20.76 -11.97
N HIS A 8 0.50 20.43 -11.59
CA HIS A 8 1.44 19.66 -12.40
C HIS A 8 1.21 18.15 -12.21
N GLY A 9 0.57 17.49 -13.16
CA GLY A 9 0.59 16.03 -13.24
C GLY A 9 2.01 15.53 -13.54
N THR A 10 2.53 14.60 -12.75
CA THR A 10 3.85 13.99 -12.96
C THR A 10 3.73 12.89 -14.02
N ARG A 11 4.43 13.06 -15.15
CA ARG A 11 4.50 12.07 -16.23
C ARG A 11 5.85 11.37 -16.17
N GLU A 12 5.90 10.18 -15.58
CA GLU A 12 7.11 9.35 -15.51
C GLU A 12 7.06 8.24 -16.57
N ARG A 13 8.18 7.99 -17.26
CA ARG A 13 8.36 6.79 -18.10
C ARG A 13 8.92 5.67 -17.24
N GLY A 14 8.28 4.49 -17.27
CA GLY A 14 8.87 3.29 -16.68
C GLY A 14 10.11 2.84 -17.48
N GLY A 15 11.12 2.28 -16.79
CA GLY A 15 12.23 1.61 -17.45
C GLY A 15 11.75 0.42 -18.30
N GLY A 16 12.53 0.05 -19.31
CA GLY A 16 12.24 -1.10 -20.19
C GLY A 16 12.16 -2.45 -19.43
N PRO A 17 11.81 -3.54 -20.12
CA PRO A 17 11.67 -4.86 -19.50
C PRO A 17 12.96 -5.25 -18.74
N MET A 18 12.80 -5.74 -17.52
CA MET A 18 13.90 -6.12 -16.64
C MET A 18 14.64 -7.34 -17.20
N PRO A 19 15.99 -7.39 -17.14
CA PRO A 19 16.75 -8.52 -17.66
C PRO A 19 16.38 -9.84 -16.97
N ARG A 20 16.37 -10.92 -17.75
CA ARG A 20 16.22 -12.30 -17.28
C ARG A 20 17.52 -12.75 -16.63
N ALA A 21 17.51 -12.92 -15.31
CA ALA A 21 18.56 -13.64 -14.61
C ALA A 21 18.19 -15.13 -14.57
N ASP A 22 19.15 -16.02 -14.84
CA ASP A 22 19.01 -17.49 -14.67
C ASP A 22 18.84 -17.91 -13.19
N GLY A 23 18.98 -16.94 -12.28
CA GLY A 23 18.80 -17.08 -10.84
C GLY A 23 17.43 -16.63 -10.33
N TRP A 24 17.30 -16.50 -9.02
CA TRP A 24 16.03 -16.16 -8.38
C TRP A 24 16.01 -14.71 -7.94
N GLY A 25 14.84 -14.14 -7.76
CA GLY A 25 14.76 -12.80 -7.18
C GLY A 25 13.45 -12.48 -6.51
N LEU A 26 13.36 -11.25 -6.01
CA LEU A 26 12.26 -10.76 -5.19
C LEU A 26 11.62 -9.53 -5.80
N ALA A 27 10.29 -9.46 -5.75
CA ALA A 27 9.55 -8.21 -5.84
C ALA A 27 8.98 -7.90 -4.45
N VAL A 28 9.15 -6.66 -3.96
CA VAL A 28 8.68 -6.24 -2.64
C VAL A 28 7.88 -4.95 -2.75
N ASP A 29 6.72 -4.91 -2.10
CA ASP A 29 5.93 -3.70 -1.84
C ASP A 29 5.93 -3.47 -0.33
N ILE A 30 6.61 -2.42 0.12
CA ILE A 30 6.60 -2.00 1.53
C ILE A 30 5.55 -0.91 1.70
N GLY A 31 4.31 -1.32 1.90
CA GLY A 31 3.21 -0.40 2.17
C GLY A 31 3.23 0.12 3.61
N GLY A 32 2.37 1.10 3.90
CA GLY A 32 2.26 1.71 5.23
C GLY A 32 2.08 0.68 6.35
N ALA A 33 1.09 -0.22 6.24
CA ALA A 33 0.78 -1.20 7.30
C ALA A 33 1.20 -2.65 6.97
N TRP A 34 1.57 -2.93 5.71
CA TRP A 34 1.79 -4.29 5.22
C TRP A 34 2.92 -4.36 4.21
N VAL A 35 3.78 -5.36 4.37
CA VAL A 35 4.83 -5.72 3.42
C VAL A 35 4.38 -6.94 2.62
N LYS A 36 4.39 -6.83 1.30
CA LYS A 36 4.07 -7.92 0.38
C LYS A 36 5.32 -8.28 -0.40
N ALA A 37 5.49 -9.55 -0.68
CA ALA A 37 6.61 -10.02 -1.46
C ALA A 37 6.22 -11.18 -2.38
N ALA A 38 6.77 -11.16 -3.58
CA ALA A 38 6.72 -12.25 -4.54
C ALA A 38 8.13 -12.61 -4.98
N TYR A 39 8.30 -13.83 -5.49
CA TYR A 39 9.57 -14.32 -6.01
C TYR A 39 9.38 -14.98 -7.37
N TRP A 40 10.48 -15.05 -8.13
CA TRP A 40 10.62 -15.94 -9.27
C TRP A 40 11.89 -16.77 -9.12
N ASP A 41 11.92 -17.98 -9.68
CA ASP A 41 13.02 -18.97 -9.49
C ASP A 41 13.99 -19.10 -10.68
N GLY A 42 13.85 -18.26 -11.71
CA GLY A 42 14.64 -18.32 -12.94
C GLY A 42 14.24 -19.46 -13.90
N ARG A 43 13.30 -20.33 -13.51
CA ARG A 43 12.82 -21.50 -14.27
C ARG A 43 11.33 -21.39 -14.63
N GLY A 44 10.76 -20.19 -14.50
CA GLY A 44 9.34 -19.90 -14.72
C GLY A 44 8.44 -20.16 -13.51
N GLY A 45 9.01 -20.57 -12.36
CA GLY A 45 8.29 -20.66 -11.09
C GLY A 45 8.13 -19.27 -10.47
N VAL A 46 6.88 -18.93 -10.13
CA VAL A 46 6.52 -17.68 -9.45
C VAL A 46 5.71 -18.02 -8.20
N GLY A 47 5.99 -17.34 -7.09
CA GLY A 47 5.24 -17.49 -5.85
C GLY A 47 5.17 -16.21 -5.04
N THR A 48 4.33 -16.23 -4.00
CA THR A 48 4.24 -15.15 -3.02
C THR A 48 4.72 -15.63 -1.65
N LEU A 49 5.23 -14.69 -0.85
CA LEU A 49 5.41 -14.91 0.58
C LEU A 49 4.10 -14.55 1.31
N PRO A 50 3.87 -15.09 2.52
CA PRO A 50 2.80 -14.60 3.38
C PRO A 50 2.92 -13.09 3.58
N VAL A 51 1.79 -12.38 3.47
CA VAL A 51 1.74 -10.93 3.72
C VAL A 51 2.17 -10.66 5.17
N LEU A 52 3.14 -9.77 5.33
CA LEU A 52 3.79 -9.48 6.60
C LEU A 52 3.24 -8.15 7.17
N PRO A 53 2.72 -8.11 8.41
CA PRO A 53 2.45 -6.83 9.08
C PRO A 53 3.72 -5.98 9.13
N ALA A 54 3.62 -4.70 8.76
CA ALA A 54 4.75 -3.77 8.81
C ALA A 54 5.14 -3.38 10.25
N THR A 55 4.42 -3.88 11.26
CA THR A 55 4.69 -3.61 12.67
C THR A 55 6.11 -4.01 13.05
N VAL A 56 6.82 -3.07 13.66
CA VAL A 56 8.14 -3.25 14.26
C VAL A 56 8.03 -3.01 15.76
N TYR A 57 8.58 -3.91 16.56
CA TYR A 57 8.57 -3.85 18.01
C TYR A 57 10.00 -3.87 18.55
N ARG A 58 10.34 -2.97 19.48
CA ARG A 58 11.65 -2.97 20.15
C ARG A 58 11.58 -3.77 21.45
N ASP A 59 12.29 -4.89 21.52
CA ASP A 59 12.38 -5.69 22.75
C ASP A 59 13.24 -5.02 23.84
N LEU A 60 13.28 -5.62 25.03
CA LEU A 60 14.01 -5.06 26.17
C LEU A 60 15.53 -5.06 25.98
N ASP A 61 16.04 -5.91 25.09
CA ASP A 61 17.45 -5.97 24.71
C ASP A 61 17.79 -4.98 23.57
N GLY A 62 16.81 -4.19 23.11
CA GLY A 62 16.95 -3.21 22.04
C GLY A 62 16.84 -3.80 20.63
N ARG A 63 16.48 -5.07 20.47
CA ARG A 63 16.32 -5.71 19.16
C ARG A 63 14.99 -5.35 18.54
N LEU A 64 15.01 -5.17 17.21
CA LEU A 64 13.80 -4.94 16.42
C LEU A 64 13.20 -6.28 15.98
N LEU A 65 12.03 -6.59 16.49
CA LEU A 65 11.19 -7.71 16.11
C LEU A 65 10.18 -7.23 15.07
N THR A 66 9.78 -8.10 14.13
CA THR A 66 8.88 -7.72 13.02
C THR A 66 7.80 -8.77 12.76
N GLY A 67 6.73 -8.35 12.07
CA GLY A 67 5.67 -9.26 11.63
C GLY A 67 4.76 -9.74 12.77
N PRO A 68 4.21 -10.97 12.68
CA PRO A 68 3.23 -11.46 13.66
C PRO A 68 3.73 -11.51 15.12
N GLU A 69 5.05 -11.66 15.31
CA GLU A 69 5.66 -11.58 16.64
C GLU A 69 5.62 -10.15 17.22
N ALA A 70 5.98 -9.16 16.41
CA ALA A 70 5.89 -7.76 16.80
C ALA A 70 4.45 -7.36 17.15
N VAL A 71 3.48 -7.79 16.33
CA VAL A 71 2.05 -7.56 16.60
C VAL A 71 1.62 -8.17 17.94
N ARG A 72 1.99 -9.43 18.22
CA ARG A 72 1.66 -10.09 19.48
C ARG A 72 2.23 -9.36 20.70
N LEU A 73 3.47 -8.88 20.60
CA LEU A 73 4.11 -8.15 21.70
C LEU A 73 3.55 -6.73 21.86
N ALA A 74 3.19 -6.06 20.75
CA ALA A 74 2.53 -4.76 20.75
C ALA A 74 1.19 -4.77 21.50
N ARG A 75 0.45 -5.89 21.52
CA ARG A 75 -0.76 -6.02 22.36
C ARG A 75 -0.49 -5.86 23.86
N THR A 76 0.73 -6.21 24.29
CA THR A 76 1.13 -6.13 25.71
C THR A 76 1.87 -4.83 26.04
N ALA A 77 2.64 -4.29 25.10
CA ALA A 77 3.42 -3.07 25.27
C ALA A 77 3.35 -2.23 23.99
N PRO A 78 2.18 -1.61 23.70
CA PRO A 78 1.95 -0.90 22.44
C PRO A 78 2.90 0.29 22.24
N GLU A 79 3.36 0.91 23.33
CA GLU A 79 4.33 2.00 23.31
C GLU A 79 5.71 1.60 22.78
N ARG A 80 5.98 0.31 22.60
CA ARG A 80 7.23 -0.24 22.07
C ARG A 80 7.13 -0.62 20.59
N ALA A 81 6.02 -0.31 19.94
CA ALA A 81 5.77 -0.66 18.55
C ALA A 81 5.51 0.56 17.65
N GLU A 82 5.99 0.47 16.42
CA GLU A 82 5.60 1.32 15.29
C GLU A 82 4.85 0.44 14.29
N THR A 83 3.65 0.84 13.88
CA THR A 83 2.80 0.06 12.97
C THR A 83 2.91 0.52 11.52
N MET A 84 3.42 1.73 11.28
CA MET A 84 3.58 2.33 9.95
C MET A 84 4.99 2.91 9.71
N PRO A 85 6.06 2.10 9.80
CA PRO A 85 7.43 2.60 9.75
C PRO A 85 7.80 3.27 8.41
N VAL A 86 7.14 2.89 7.31
CA VAL A 86 7.34 3.52 5.99
C VAL A 86 6.82 4.95 5.97
N ARG A 87 5.70 5.21 6.66
CA ARG A 87 5.19 6.58 6.84
C ARG A 87 6.15 7.38 7.72
N SER A 88 6.64 6.78 8.80
CA SER A 88 7.65 7.39 9.66
C SER A 88 8.92 7.77 8.90
N LEU A 89 9.33 6.97 7.90
CA LEU A 89 10.48 7.28 7.03
C LEU A 89 10.31 8.59 6.23
N ALA A 90 9.07 8.96 5.89
CA ALA A 90 8.78 10.17 5.14
C ALA A 90 8.50 11.39 6.04
N GLU A 91 8.06 11.18 7.28
CA GLU A 91 7.56 12.25 8.15
C GLU A 91 8.53 12.67 9.27
N GLN A 92 9.47 11.81 9.66
CA GLN A 92 10.31 12.04 10.84
C GLN A 92 11.68 11.36 10.74
N ASP A 93 12.66 11.91 11.47
CA ASP A 93 14.01 11.34 11.55
C ASP A 93 14.09 10.17 12.54
N GLU A 94 13.28 10.20 13.61
CA GLU A 94 13.27 9.21 14.70
C GLU A 94 11.85 8.94 15.21
N ALA A 95 11.52 7.68 15.48
CA ALA A 95 10.33 7.26 16.21
C ALA A 95 10.71 6.78 17.61
N LEU A 96 9.84 6.94 18.60
CA LEU A 96 10.08 6.47 19.97
C LEU A 96 9.48 5.07 20.18
N LEU A 97 10.33 4.06 20.37
CA LEU A 97 9.91 2.71 20.72
C LEU A 97 10.30 2.39 22.16
N GLY A 98 9.33 2.47 23.08
CA GLY A 98 9.56 2.26 24.51
C GLY A 98 10.34 3.40 25.16
N GLY A 99 10.15 4.62 24.66
CA GLY A 99 10.88 5.82 25.12
C GLY A 99 12.24 6.03 24.47
N GLU A 100 12.60 5.18 23.51
CA GLU A 100 13.93 5.15 22.93
C GLU A 100 13.91 5.51 21.44
N PRO A 101 14.74 6.47 20.99
CA PRO A 101 14.82 6.84 19.59
C PRO A 101 15.21 5.66 18.72
N THR A 102 14.46 5.45 17.65
CA THR A 102 14.68 4.41 16.65
C THR A 102 14.49 5.03 15.27
N ALA A 103 15.52 4.96 14.43
CA ALA A 103 15.45 5.53 13.09
C ALA A 103 14.48 4.71 12.21
N PRO A 104 13.57 5.34 11.44
CA PRO A 104 12.68 4.62 10.54
C PRO A 104 13.40 3.75 9.51
N ALA A 105 14.58 4.17 9.06
CA ALA A 105 15.42 3.38 8.17
C ALA A 105 15.84 2.02 8.78
N GLU A 106 16.09 1.96 10.10
CA GLU A 106 16.41 0.71 10.80
C GLU A 106 15.19 -0.21 10.87
N MET A 107 14.00 0.35 11.11
CA MET A 107 12.74 -0.41 11.12
C MET A 107 12.45 -1.02 9.73
N VAL A 108 12.61 -0.24 8.66
CA VAL A 108 12.44 -0.72 7.29
C VAL A 108 13.51 -1.76 6.92
N THR A 109 14.76 -1.59 7.37
CA THR A 109 15.81 -2.59 7.21
C THR A 109 15.43 -3.91 7.88
N ALA A 110 14.88 -3.87 9.10
CA ALA A 110 14.44 -5.07 9.82
C ALA A 110 13.29 -5.80 9.09
N LEU A 111 12.37 -5.07 8.45
CA LEU A 111 11.31 -5.63 7.62
C LEU A 111 11.86 -6.30 6.35
N LEU A 112 12.78 -5.64 5.64
CA LEU A 112 13.41 -6.21 4.44
C LEU A 112 14.26 -7.45 4.77
N ALA A 113 15.00 -7.41 5.87
CA ALA A 113 15.75 -8.56 6.36
C ALA A 113 14.82 -9.74 6.73
N ARG A 114 13.61 -9.44 7.22
CA ARG A 114 12.57 -10.44 7.47
C ARG A 114 12.08 -11.07 6.17
N VAL A 115 11.79 -10.28 5.14
CA VAL A 115 11.41 -10.78 3.81
C VAL A 115 12.48 -11.72 3.24
N LEU A 116 13.75 -11.31 3.27
CA LEU A 116 14.87 -12.15 2.79
C LEU A 116 14.97 -13.47 3.58
N ARG A 117 14.85 -13.41 4.90
CA ARG A 117 14.89 -14.59 5.78
C ARG A 117 13.74 -15.56 5.50
N ASP A 118 12.54 -15.05 5.22
CA ASP A 118 11.36 -15.87 4.95
C ASP A 118 11.40 -16.49 3.54
N ALA A 119 11.99 -15.80 2.56
CA ALA A 119 12.22 -16.34 1.21
C ALA A 119 13.36 -17.38 1.17
N GLY A 120 14.44 -17.14 1.93
CA GLY A 120 15.70 -17.88 1.84
C GLY A 120 15.60 -19.41 1.85
N PRO A 121 14.77 -20.06 2.70
CA PRO A 121 14.63 -21.51 2.71
C PRO A 121 14.25 -22.11 1.35
N GLY A 122 13.45 -21.42 0.53
CA GLY A 122 13.07 -21.87 -0.82
C GLY A 122 14.23 -21.89 -1.81
N PHE A 123 15.30 -21.16 -1.52
CA PHE A 123 16.43 -20.90 -2.43
C PHE A 123 17.78 -21.24 -1.81
N GLY A 124 17.82 -22.24 -0.92
CA GLY A 124 19.06 -22.70 -0.28
C GLY A 124 19.75 -21.65 0.58
N ARG A 125 19.01 -20.63 1.04
CA ARG A 125 19.50 -19.45 1.78
C ARG A 125 20.56 -18.64 1.01
N SER A 126 20.57 -18.76 -0.32
CA SER A 126 21.32 -17.85 -1.19
C SER A 126 20.74 -16.44 -1.13
N ARG A 127 21.48 -15.44 -1.62
CA ARG A 127 20.95 -14.09 -1.84
C ARG A 127 20.18 -14.06 -3.17
N PRO A 128 19.12 -13.25 -3.30
CA PRO A 128 18.46 -13.03 -4.58
C PRO A 128 19.41 -12.31 -5.54
N ASP A 129 19.33 -12.67 -6.82
CA ASP A 129 20.13 -12.07 -7.89
C ASP A 129 19.58 -10.70 -8.30
N ALA A 130 18.29 -10.46 -8.11
CA ALA A 130 17.65 -9.17 -8.34
C ALA A 130 16.54 -8.87 -7.32
N LEU A 131 16.35 -7.58 -7.08
CA LEU A 131 15.30 -7.03 -6.25
C LEU A 131 14.53 -5.99 -7.06
N THR A 132 13.22 -6.16 -7.20
CA THR A 132 12.32 -5.12 -7.67
C THR A 132 11.55 -4.56 -6.47
N VAL A 133 11.62 -3.25 -6.25
CA VAL A 133 10.80 -2.58 -5.24
C VAL A 133 9.66 -1.85 -5.94
N VAL A 134 8.44 -2.28 -5.60
CA VAL A 134 7.22 -1.62 -6.01
C VAL A 134 7.04 -0.37 -5.15
N VAL A 135 6.89 0.79 -5.79
CA VAL A 135 6.76 2.08 -5.09
C VAL A 135 5.43 2.77 -5.43
N PRO A 136 4.83 3.51 -4.48
CA PRO A 136 3.71 4.38 -4.79
C PRO A 136 4.08 5.41 -5.85
N SER A 137 3.13 5.78 -6.70
CA SER A 137 3.31 6.89 -7.63
C SER A 137 3.57 8.19 -6.87
N GLY A 138 4.62 8.93 -7.25
CA GLY A 138 4.98 10.21 -6.62
C GLY A 138 6.11 10.13 -5.59
N TRP A 139 6.58 8.94 -5.23
CA TRP A 139 7.80 8.80 -4.42
C TRP A 139 9.02 9.32 -5.17
N GLY A 140 9.71 10.29 -4.55
CA GLY A 140 10.86 10.99 -5.12
C GLY A 140 12.20 10.30 -4.87
N GLY A 141 13.29 11.00 -5.19
CA GLY A 141 14.65 10.47 -5.07
C GLY A 141 15.09 10.24 -3.62
N ALA A 142 14.57 11.00 -2.66
CA ALA A 142 14.96 10.88 -1.26
C ALA A 142 14.45 9.57 -0.65
N GLU A 143 13.19 9.25 -0.86
CA GLU A 143 12.56 8.03 -0.35
C GLU A 143 13.17 6.78 -1.00
N ARG A 144 13.42 6.81 -2.32
CA ARG A 144 14.11 5.74 -3.05
C ARG A 144 15.54 5.54 -2.53
N THR A 145 16.26 6.62 -2.24
CA THR A 145 17.61 6.55 -1.65
C THR A 145 17.60 5.91 -0.27
N ALA A 146 16.63 6.30 0.58
CA ALA A 146 16.49 5.73 1.92
C ALA A 146 16.16 4.23 1.86
N LEU A 147 15.25 3.82 0.97
CA LEU A 147 14.92 2.41 0.75
C LEU A 147 16.08 1.61 0.17
N ALA A 148 16.85 2.15 -0.79
CA ALA A 148 18.02 1.46 -1.33
C ALA A 148 19.07 1.18 -0.25
N ARG A 149 19.32 2.16 0.64
CA ARG A 149 20.22 1.99 1.79
C ARG A 149 19.70 0.92 2.74
N ALA A 150 18.40 0.94 3.05
CA ALA A 150 17.78 -0.08 3.90
C ALA A 150 17.87 -1.49 3.28
N ALA A 151 17.65 -1.62 1.96
CA ALA A 151 17.78 -2.88 1.24
C ALA A 151 19.22 -3.42 1.31
N GLY A 152 20.21 -2.57 1.04
CA GLY A 152 21.63 -2.94 1.15
C GLY A 152 22.01 -3.38 2.57
N ALA A 153 21.54 -2.66 3.59
CA ALA A 153 21.74 -3.02 5.00
C ALA A 153 21.05 -4.34 5.38
N ALA A 154 19.93 -4.68 4.74
CA ALA A 154 19.24 -5.97 4.89
C ALA A 154 19.94 -7.13 4.15
N GLY A 155 20.98 -6.85 3.36
CA GLY A 155 21.69 -7.84 2.55
C GLY A 155 21.01 -8.18 1.22
N LEU A 156 20.09 -7.34 0.75
CA LEU A 156 19.47 -7.43 -0.57
C LEU A 156 20.32 -6.68 -1.62
N PRO A 157 20.22 -7.04 -2.91
CA PRO A 157 20.87 -6.29 -3.99
C PRO A 157 20.25 -4.89 -4.16
N GLU A 158 20.89 -4.08 -5.00
CA GLU A 158 20.36 -2.76 -5.36
C GLU A 158 18.97 -2.88 -6.00
N PRO A 159 17.97 -2.09 -5.56
CA PRO A 159 16.61 -2.20 -6.08
C PRO A 159 16.44 -1.64 -7.50
N ASP A 160 15.74 -2.39 -8.33
CA ASP A 160 15.04 -1.86 -9.48
C ASP A 160 13.69 -1.28 -9.04
N TRP A 161 13.36 -0.07 -9.50
CA TRP A 161 12.14 0.63 -9.10
C TRP A 161 11.01 0.38 -10.08
N LEU A 162 9.85 -0.06 -9.58
CA LEU A 162 8.65 -0.23 -10.39
C LEU A 162 7.47 0.52 -9.78
N PRO A 163 6.90 1.52 -10.48
CA PRO A 163 5.67 2.17 -10.03
C PRO A 163 4.52 1.16 -9.88
N ALA A 164 3.85 1.19 -8.73
CA ALA A 164 2.70 0.33 -8.42
C ALA A 164 1.64 0.24 -9.53
N PRO A 165 1.16 1.35 -10.15
CA PRO A 165 0.14 1.24 -11.19
C PRO A 165 0.65 0.50 -12.44
N LEU A 166 1.93 0.67 -12.81
CA LEU A 166 2.53 -0.08 -13.91
C LEU A 166 2.64 -1.56 -13.58
N ALA A 167 3.06 -1.90 -12.35
CA ALA A 167 3.14 -3.28 -11.89
C ALA A 167 1.78 -3.97 -11.98
N VAL A 168 0.74 -3.34 -11.43
CA VAL A 168 -0.64 -3.85 -11.42
C VAL A 168 -1.17 -4.02 -12.84
N ALA A 169 -0.98 -3.03 -13.71
CA ALA A 169 -1.39 -3.06 -15.11
C ALA A 169 -0.68 -4.19 -15.88
N ALA A 170 0.62 -4.36 -15.68
CA ALA A 170 1.38 -5.45 -16.30
C ALA A 170 0.89 -6.83 -15.83
N GLY A 171 0.58 -6.99 -14.54
CA GLY A 171 0.00 -8.21 -14.01
C GLY A 171 -1.39 -8.52 -14.57
N TRP A 172 -2.19 -7.49 -14.86
CA TRP A 172 -3.47 -7.64 -15.56
C TRP A 172 -3.25 -8.03 -17.03
N ALA A 173 -2.27 -7.45 -17.72
CA ALA A 173 -1.98 -7.78 -19.13
C ALA A 173 -1.36 -9.19 -19.31
N ALA A 174 -0.63 -9.71 -18.33
CA ALA A 174 0.22 -10.90 -18.46
C ALA A 174 -0.45 -12.19 -18.98
N TYR A 175 -1.77 -12.32 -18.85
CA TYR A 175 -2.53 -13.51 -19.28
C TYR A 175 -3.71 -13.18 -20.18
N ARG A 176 -3.67 -12.04 -20.86
CA ARG A 176 -4.77 -11.52 -21.66
C ARG A 176 -4.24 -11.04 -23.01
N GLU A 177 -5.04 -11.22 -24.05
CA GLU A 177 -4.85 -10.44 -25.27
C GLU A 177 -5.30 -9.01 -24.99
N VAL A 178 -4.38 -8.07 -25.15
CA VAL A 178 -4.60 -6.65 -24.89
C VAL A 178 -4.60 -5.92 -26.24
N PRO A 179 -5.70 -5.27 -26.64
CA PRO A 179 -5.71 -4.45 -27.84
C PRO A 179 -4.73 -3.27 -27.75
N ASP A 180 -4.13 -2.90 -28.87
CA ASP A 180 -3.33 -1.68 -28.98
C ASP A 180 -4.14 -0.46 -28.51
N GLY A 181 -3.48 0.46 -27.82
CA GLY A 181 -4.06 1.66 -27.24
C GLY A 181 -4.89 1.41 -25.98
N THR A 182 -4.76 0.23 -25.35
CA THR A 182 -5.46 -0.03 -24.07
C THR A 182 -4.96 0.91 -22.99
N VAL A 183 -5.91 1.67 -22.43
CA VAL A 183 -5.69 2.57 -21.29
C VAL A 183 -6.42 2.00 -20.08
N LEU A 184 -5.73 1.86 -18.96
CA LEU A 184 -6.31 1.39 -17.71
C LEU A 184 -6.37 2.52 -16.68
N ALA A 185 -7.37 2.50 -15.80
CA ALA A 185 -7.33 3.27 -14.57
C ALA A 185 -7.02 2.31 -13.41
N VAL A 186 -5.90 2.47 -12.73
CA VAL A 186 -5.54 1.68 -11.55
C VAL A 186 -5.79 2.50 -10.31
N CYS A 187 -6.69 2.06 -9.44
CA CYS A 187 -6.94 2.66 -8.14
C CYS A 187 -6.40 1.73 -7.03
N ASP A 188 -5.36 2.19 -6.34
CA ASP A 188 -4.74 1.48 -5.21
C ASP A 188 -5.26 2.04 -3.90
N ALA A 189 -6.03 1.22 -3.18
CA ALA A 189 -6.66 1.52 -1.90
C ALA A 189 -5.85 0.89 -0.76
N GLY A 190 -4.87 1.64 -0.27
CA GLY A 190 -3.90 1.22 0.74
C GLY A 190 -4.34 1.52 2.18
N ALA A 191 -3.40 1.38 3.11
CA ALA A 191 -3.63 1.69 4.52
C ALA A 191 -3.74 3.21 4.77
N THR A 192 -2.93 4.02 4.08
CA THR A 192 -2.79 5.47 4.33
C THR A 192 -3.65 6.33 3.42
N GLY A 193 -4.13 5.79 2.30
CA GLY A 193 -4.91 6.55 1.35
C GLY A 193 -5.29 5.72 0.13
N LEU A 194 -5.95 6.39 -0.81
CA LEU A 194 -6.24 5.87 -2.13
C LEU A 194 -5.60 6.76 -3.20
N ARG A 195 -4.96 6.15 -4.20
CA ARG A 195 -4.44 6.86 -5.36
C ARG A 195 -4.92 6.19 -6.64
N CYS A 196 -5.45 6.97 -7.57
CA CYS A 196 -5.76 6.50 -8.91
C CYS A 196 -4.71 6.98 -9.91
N ALA A 197 -4.37 6.14 -10.87
CA ALA A 197 -3.47 6.46 -11.97
C ALA A 197 -4.00 5.91 -13.29
N ARG A 198 -3.84 6.67 -14.35
CA ARG A 198 -4.13 6.25 -15.72
C ARG A 198 -2.87 5.66 -16.32
N VAL A 199 -2.95 4.44 -16.83
CA VAL A 199 -1.83 3.69 -17.41
C VAL A 199 -2.07 3.48 -18.90
N ASP A 200 -1.12 3.92 -19.72
CA ASP A 200 -1.01 3.57 -21.13
C ASP A 200 -0.11 2.32 -21.21
N LEU A 201 -0.72 1.16 -21.51
CA LEU A 201 -0.03 -0.13 -21.48
C LEU A 201 1.07 -0.21 -22.55
N ASP A 202 0.80 0.25 -23.77
CA ASP A 202 1.73 0.17 -24.89
C ASP A 202 3.00 0.98 -24.63
N ARG A 203 2.84 2.13 -23.96
CA ARG A 203 3.94 3.04 -23.67
C ARG A 203 4.63 2.77 -22.34
N ALA A 204 4.12 1.83 -21.54
CA ALA A 204 4.53 1.62 -20.15
C ALA A 204 4.62 2.96 -19.37
N ALA A 205 3.65 3.83 -19.60
CA ALA A 205 3.61 5.18 -19.05
C ALA A 205 2.35 5.36 -18.21
N TYR A 206 2.43 6.23 -17.20
CA TYR A 206 1.29 6.53 -16.36
C TYR A 206 1.20 8.01 -16.00
N GLU A 207 0.00 8.41 -15.61
CA GLU A 207 -0.31 9.71 -15.02
C GLU A 207 -1.08 9.45 -13.74
N ALA A 208 -0.53 9.88 -12.60
CA ALA A 208 -1.14 9.67 -11.30
C ALA A 208 -1.84 10.94 -10.82
N GLY A 209 -3.00 10.74 -10.19
CA GLY A 209 -3.63 11.78 -9.38
C GLY A 209 -3.01 11.88 -7.99
N ASP A 210 -3.48 12.87 -7.23
CA ASP A 210 -3.13 13.03 -5.82
C ASP A 210 -3.65 11.85 -4.99
N GLU A 211 -2.98 11.59 -3.87
CA GLU A 211 -3.48 10.65 -2.86
C GLU A 211 -4.61 11.31 -2.07
N VAL A 212 -5.72 10.58 -1.91
CA VAL A 212 -6.87 11.03 -1.12
C VAL A 212 -7.01 10.22 0.17
N ALA A 213 -7.58 10.87 1.19
CA ALA A 213 -7.88 10.29 2.50
C ALA A 213 -9.06 9.30 2.42
N CYS A 214 -8.79 8.15 1.80
CA CYS A 214 -9.68 7.00 1.70
C CYS A 214 -8.88 5.70 1.90
N GLY A 215 -7.96 5.72 2.87
CA GLY A 215 -7.18 4.57 3.28
C GLY A 215 -7.85 3.78 4.41
N GLY A 216 -7.24 2.66 4.76
CA GLY A 216 -7.66 1.84 5.90
C GLY A 216 -7.71 2.62 7.21
N VAL A 217 -6.76 3.53 7.44
CA VAL A 217 -6.72 4.41 8.63
C VAL A 217 -7.94 5.32 8.68
N ASP A 218 -8.30 5.96 7.55
CA ASP A 218 -9.47 6.86 7.51
C ASP A 218 -10.79 6.11 7.74
N LEU A 219 -10.89 4.91 7.19
CA LEU A 219 -12.05 4.03 7.40
C LEU A 219 -12.13 3.50 8.84
N ASP A 220 -10.98 3.16 9.44
CA ASP A 220 -10.91 2.72 10.84
C ASP A 220 -11.30 3.87 11.79
N GLU A 221 -10.88 5.11 11.52
CA GLU A 221 -11.31 6.28 12.30
C GLU A 221 -12.81 6.56 12.16
N ALA A 222 -13.38 6.43 10.96
CA ALA A 222 -14.83 6.56 10.76
C ALA A 222 -15.62 5.49 11.54
N LEU A 223 -15.12 4.25 11.54
CA LEU A 223 -15.72 3.16 12.32
C LEU A 223 -15.55 3.36 13.83
N LEU A 224 -14.41 3.89 14.27
CA LEU A 224 -14.16 4.23 15.67
C LEU A 224 -15.14 5.30 16.16
N ALA A 225 -15.41 6.33 15.35
CA ALA A 225 -16.40 7.35 15.67
C ALA A 225 -17.83 6.78 15.79
N LEU A 226 -18.21 5.83 14.91
CA LEU A 226 -19.48 5.09 15.04
C LEU A 226 -19.52 4.29 16.36
N VAL A 227 -18.45 3.57 16.68
CA VAL A 227 -18.33 2.78 17.92
C VAL A 227 -18.42 3.67 19.15
N GLU A 228 -17.75 4.80 19.15
CA GLU A 228 -17.81 5.81 20.21
C GLU A 228 -19.25 6.29 20.45
N ALA A 229 -19.98 6.65 19.38
CA ALA A 229 -21.38 7.05 19.49
C ALA A 229 -22.26 5.95 20.09
N ARG A 230 -22.07 4.70 19.65
CA ARG A 230 -22.85 3.54 20.11
C ARG A 230 -22.53 3.16 21.55
N ALA A 231 -21.24 3.21 21.93
CA ALA A 231 -20.79 2.94 23.30
C ALA A 231 -21.34 4.00 24.27
N ARG A 232 -21.26 5.29 23.92
CA ARG A 232 -21.83 6.35 24.75
C ARG A 232 -23.34 6.23 24.92
N ALA A 233 -24.07 5.86 23.85
CA ALA A 233 -25.51 5.68 23.92
C ALA A 233 -25.92 4.49 24.81
N ALA A 234 -25.09 3.45 24.90
CA ALA A 234 -25.34 2.27 25.73
C ALA A 234 -24.81 2.39 27.17
N GLY A 235 -23.86 3.29 27.42
CA GLY A 235 -23.33 3.61 28.75
C GLY A 235 -22.03 4.43 28.67
N PRO A 236 -22.06 5.76 28.87
CA PRO A 236 -20.92 6.63 28.62
C PRO A 236 -19.72 6.36 29.54
N GLU A 237 -19.95 5.87 30.75
CA GLU A 237 -18.90 5.74 31.77
C GLU A 237 -17.83 4.73 31.36
N ALA A 238 -18.19 3.65 30.66
CA ALA A 238 -17.23 2.65 30.19
C ALA A 238 -16.29 3.25 29.13
N TRP A 239 -16.86 3.97 28.17
CA TRP A 239 -16.09 4.64 27.12
C TRP A 239 -15.19 5.74 27.69
N GLU A 240 -15.71 6.57 28.58
CA GLU A 240 -14.93 7.62 29.25
C GLU A 240 -13.78 7.04 30.08
N ARG A 241 -13.99 5.93 30.80
CA ARG A 241 -12.92 5.23 31.52
C ARG A 241 -11.83 4.72 30.58
N LEU A 242 -12.21 4.14 29.44
CA LEU A 242 -11.25 3.66 28.42
C LEU A 242 -10.37 4.81 27.89
N LEU A 243 -10.98 5.96 27.58
CA LEU A 243 -10.26 7.14 27.08
C LEU A 243 -9.35 7.76 28.14
N ASN A 244 -9.85 7.93 29.36
CA ASN A 244 -9.15 8.65 30.43
C ASN A 244 -8.10 7.81 31.17
N SER A 245 -8.00 6.51 30.91
CA SER A 245 -7.02 5.64 31.58
C SER A 245 -5.59 5.89 31.06
N THR A 246 -4.77 6.62 31.81
CA THR A 246 -3.42 7.02 31.37
C THR A 246 -2.33 5.98 31.65
N GLY A 247 -2.64 4.92 32.40
CA GLY A 247 -1.70 3.86 32.74
C GLY A 247 -1.48 2.81 31.63
N PRO A 248 -0.56 1.86 31.82
CA PRO A 248 -0.27 0.79 30.85
C PRO A 248 -1.51 -0.04 30.47
N GLU A 249 -2.42 -0.28 31.42
CA GLU A 249 -3.68 -0.99 31.15
C GLU A 249 -4.59 -0.22 30.19
N GLY A 250 -4.69 1.10 30.37
CA GLY A 250 -5.45 1.97 29.47
C GLY A 250 -4.86 2.03 28.07
N LEU A 251 -3.53 2.10 27.96
CA LEU A 251 -2.82 2.05 26.68
C LEU A 251 -3.09 0.73 25.95
N ARG A 252 -2.97 -0.41 26.64
CA ARG A 252 -3.30 -1.73 26.07
C ARG A 252 -4.75 -1.82 25.64
N ALA A 253 -5.69 -1.37 26.48
CA ALA A 253 -7.11 -1.42 26.16
C ALA A 253 -7.45 -0.59 24.93
N ARG A 254 -6.89 0.62 24.80
CA ARG A 254 -7.07 1.46 23.59
C ARG A 254 -6.42 0.84 22.35
N ALA A 255 -5.21 0.29 22.47
CA ALA A 255 -4.54 -0.39 21.37
C ALA A 255 -5.35 -1.61 20.89
N GLN A 256 -5.90 -2.39 21.83
CA GLN A 256 -6.76 -3.53 21.54
C GLN A 256 -8.03 -3.08 20.80
N VAL A 257 -8.73 -2.02 21.27
CA VAL A 257 -9.89 -1.50 20.55
C VAL A 257 -9.51 -1.07 19.13
N ARG A 258 -8.39 -0.36 18.93
CA ARG A 258 -7.95 0.04 17.59
C ARG A 258 -7.70 -1.15 16.66
N GLU A 259 -7.06 -2.19 17.17
CA GLU A 259 -6.84 -3.41 16.39
C GLU A 259 -8.14 -4.15 16.07
N ASP A 260 -9.06 -4.22 17.03
CA ASP A 260 -10.38 -4.84 16.84
C ASP A 260 -11.23 -4.04 15.84
N ILE A 261 -11.10 -2.71 15.78
CA ILE A 261 -11.75 -1.86 14.78
C ILE A 261 -11.29 -2.25 13.36
N THR A 262 -9.99 -2.40 13.14
CA THR A 262 -9.47 -2.86 11.83
C THR A 262 -10.03 -4.23 11.47
N GLY A 263 -10.05 -5.18 12.42
CA GLY A 263 -10.62 -6.51 12.22
C GLY A 263 -12.13 -6.50 11.94
N VAL A 264 -12.87 -5.63 12.60
CA VAL A 264 -14.30 -5.41 12.35
C VAL A 264 -14.52 -4.83 10.96
N ARG A 265 -13.77 -3.80 10.54
CA ARG A 265 -13.86 -3.22 9.19
C ARG A 265 -13.63 -4.29 8.11
N GLU A 266 -12.60 -5.10 8.28
CA GLU A 266 -12.29 -6.21 7.37
C GLU A 266 -13.41 -7.25 7.35
N THR A 267 -13.95 -7.60 8.52
CA THR A 267 -15.10 -8.51 8.64
C THR A 267 -16.33 -7.95 7.93
N LEU A 268 -16.64 -6.66 8.12
CA LEU A 268 -17.76 -5.97 7.47
C LEU A 268 -17.60 -5.89 5.96
N SER A 269 -16.39 -6.02 5.41
CA SER A 269 -16.20 -6.13 3.95
C SER A 269 -16.75 -7.45 3.40
N ALA A 270 -16.80 -8.51 4.22
CA ALA A 270 -17.32 -9.83 3.84
C ALA A 270 -18.73 -10.11 4.36
N THR A 271 -19.10 -9.57 5.53
CA THR A 271 -20.38 -9.83 6.20
C THR A 271 -21.24 -8.57 6.34
N VAL A 272 -22.54 -8.74 6.59
CA VAL A 272 -23.47 -7.61 6.81
C VAL A 272 -23.37 -7.01 8.21
N SER A 273 -22.74 -7.72 9.15
CA SER A 273 -22.58 -7.29 10.53
C SER A 273 -21.39 -7.97 11.21
N ALA A 274 -20.81 -7.31 12.20
CA ALA A 274 -19.71 -7.82 13.02
C ALA A 274 -19.89 -7.37 14.49
N PRO A 275 -19.66 -8.26 15.48
CA PRO A 275 -19.65 -7.88 16.89
C PRO A 275 -18.33 -7.21 17.27
N LEU A 276 -18.39 -6.29 18.22
CA LEU A 276 -17.22 -5.66 18.85
C LEU A 276 -17.37 -5.67 20.38
N VAL A 277 -16.36 -6.17 21.09
CA VAL A 277 -16.28 -6.04 22.54
C VAL A 277 -15.54 -4.75 22.88
N VAL A 278 -16.20 -3.86 23.62
CA VAL A 278 -15.55 -2.66 24.18
C VAL A 278 -15.22 -2.93 25.65
N PRO A 279 -13.96 -2.78 26.10
CA PRO A 279 -13.59 -3.03 27.49
C PRO A 279 -14.45 -2.25 28.49
N GLY A 280 -14.99 -2.95 29.49
CA GLY A 280 -15.86 -2.36 30.50
C GLY A 280 -17.31 -2.13 30.04
N HIS A 281 -17.64 -2.41 28.78
CA HIS A 281 -19.00 -2.41 28.28
C HIS A 281 -19.64 -3.79 28.52
N GLY A 282 -20.86 -3.82 29.07
CA GLY A 282 -21.49 -5.06 29.56
C GLY A 282 -22.03 -5.99 28.47
N ALA A 283 -22.06 -5.55 27.22
CA ALA A 283 -22.51 -6.31 26.05
C ALA A 283 -21.70 -5.93 24.81
N GLU A 284 -21.63 -6.84 23.84
CA GLU A 284 -21.05 -6.62 22.52
C GLU A 284 -21.87 -5.57 21.74
N LEU A 285 -21.16 -4.71 21.01
CA LEU A 285 -21.76 -3.82 20.03
C LEU A 285 -21.86 -4.55 18.70
N LEU A 286 -23.09 -4.83 18.26
CA LEU A 286 -23.32 -5.33 16.90
C LEU A 286 -23.31 -4.16 15.91
N LEU A 287 -22.30 -4.14 15.04
CA LEU A 287 -22.09 -3.12 14.02
C LEU A 287 -22.56 -3.66 12.67
N ARG A 288 -23.30 -2.88 11.89
CA ARG A 288 -23.74 -3.26 10.54
C ARG A 288 -22.91 -2.56 9.47
N ARG A 289 -22.75 -3.24 8.33
CA ARG A 289 -22.03 -2.70 7.16
C ARG A 289 -22.63 -1.36 6.71
N ALA A 290 -23.96 -1.28 6.62
CA ALA A 290 -24.63 -0.06 6.19
C ALA A 290 -24.37 1.13 7.13
N GLU A 291 -24.35 0.91 8.46
CA GLU A 291 -24.04 1.94 9.45
C GLU A 291 -22.59 2.41 9.32
N PHE A 292 -21.66 1.47 9.08
CA PHE A 292 -20.26 1.78 8.82
C PHE A 292 -20.08 2.57 7.51
N GLU A 293 -20.69 2.13 6.41
CA GLU A 293 -20.58 2.80 5.11
C GLU A 293 -21.18 4.21 5.14
N GLU A 294 -22.25 4.43 5.91
CA GLU A 294 -22.80 5.76 6.18
C GLU A 294 -21.82 6.63 6.99
N ALA A 295 -21.25 6.09 8.07
CA ALA A 295 -20.24 6.80 8.87
C ALA A 295 -18.96 7.12 8.06
N ALA A 296 -18.59 6.25 7.13
CA ALA A 296 -17.44 6.39 6.25
C ALA A 296 -17.73 7.15 4.94
N GLN A 297 -18.92 7.73 4.78
CA GLN A 297 -19.32 8.42 3.55
C GLN A 297 -18.35 9.56 3.17
N GLY A 298 -17.79 10.26 4.17
CA GLY A 298 -16.77 11.28 3.99
C GLY A 298 -15.54 10.76 3.21
N PRO A 299 -14.70 9.91 3.82
CA PRO A 299 -13.53 9.35 3.14
C PRO A 299 -13.88 8.62 1.84
N LEU A 300 -14.93 7.79 1.82
CA LEU A 300 -15.33 7.03 0.62
C LEU A 300 -15.66 7.93 -0.58
N SER A 301 -16.33 9.06 -0.35
CA SER A 301 -16.70 9.98 -1.44
C SER A 301 -15.48 10.60 -2.15
N THR A 302 -14.34 10.71 -1.46
CA THR A 302 -13.10 11.26 -2.03
C THR A 302 -12.52 10.36 -3.11
N ALA A 303 -12.65 9.03 -2.98
CA ALA A 303 -12.20 8.06 -3.97
C ALA A 303 -12.90 8.23 -5.32
N GLY A 304 -14.24 8.32 -5.30
CA GLY A 304 -15.02 8.53 -6.52
C GLY A 304 -14.79 9.92 -7.14
N ALA A 305 -14.44 10.92 -6.34
CA ALA A 305 -14.03 12.24 -6.85
C ALA A 305 -12.66 12.19 -7.53
N ALA A 306 -11.67 11.56 -6.90
CA ALA A 306 -10.32 11.43 -7.43
C ALA A 306 -10.29 10.68 -8.77
N LEU A 307 -11.03 9.57 -8.88
CA LEU A 307 -11.13 8.86 -10.16
C LEU A 307 -11.76 9.75 -11.25
N ARG A 308 -12.86 10.45 -10.95
CA ARG A 308 -13.49 11.35 -11.94
C ARG A 308 -12.54 12.45 -12.41
N GLU A 309 -11.83 13.10 -11.49
CA GLU A 309 -10.84 14.13 -11.82
C GLU A 309 -9.75 13.59 -12.77
N LEU A 310 -9.19 12.42 -12.46
CA LEU A 310 -8.22 11.75 -13.32
C LEU A 310 -8.78 11.44 -14.72
N LEU A 311 -10.03 10.96 -14.80
CA LEU A 311 -10.66 10.59 -16.06
C LEU A 311 -11.07 11.78 -16.91
N ASP A 312 -11.36 12.93 -16.30
CA ASP A 312 -11.71 14.15 -17.02
C ASP A 312 -10.46 14.82 -17.62
N ALA A 313 -9.27 14.53 -17.09
CA ALA A 313 -7.98 15.02 -17.60
C ALA A 313 -7.42 14.20 -18.79
N GLY A 314 -8.18 13.29 -19.42
CA GLY A 314 -7.73 12.64 -20.66
C GLY A 314 -8.56 11.42 -21.07
N PRO A 315 -7.97 10.40 -21.74
CA PRO A 315 -8.76 9.34 -22.34
C PRO A 315 -9.51 8.50 -21.31
N ARG A 316 -10.71 8.06 -21.72
CA ARG A 316 -11.52 7.13 -20.95
C ARG A 316 -10.81 5.76 -20.86
N PRO A 317 -10.85 5.10 -19.70
CA PRO A 317 -10.15 3.83 -19.52
C PRO A 317 -10.97 2.68 -20.11
N SER A 318 -10.30 1.69 -20.67
CA SER A 318 -10.87 0.42 -21.11
C SER A 318 -11.38 -0.42 -19.93
N ALA A 319 -10.73 -0.29 -18.78
CA ALA A 319 -11.13 -0.90 -17.51
C ALA A 319 -10.58 -0.11 -16.31
N VAL A 320 -11.28 -0.20 -15.18
CA VAL A 320 -10.80 0.27 -13.87
C VAL A 320 -10.32 -0.95 -13.09
N LEU A 321 -9.09 -0.94 -12.59
CA LEU A 321 -8.54 -1.97 -11.72
C LEU A 321 -8.54 -1.46 -10.29
N LEU A 322 -9.11 -2.24 -9.36
CA LEU A 322 -9.09 -1.94 -7.93
C LEU A 322 -8.16 -2.90 -7.20
N THR A 323 -7.18 -2.34 -6.49
CA THR A 323 -6.12 -3.07 -5.79
C THR A 323 -5.90 -2.51 -4.39
N GLY A 324 -5.11 -3.19 -3.56
CA GLY A 324 -4.78 -2.79 -2.20
C GLY A 324 -5.62 -3.48 -1.13
N GLY A 325 -5.26 -3.27 0.14
CA GLY A 325 -5.90 -3.93 1.28
C GLY A 325 -7.36 -3.52 1.50
N VAL A 326 -7.73 -2.32 1.06
CA VAL A 326 -9.08 -1.75 1.21
C VAL A 326 -9.96 -2.03 -0.01
N ALA A 327 -9.41 -2.61 -1.08
CA ALA A 327 -10.13 -2.97 -2.31
C ALA A 327 -11.38 -3.84 -2.11
N ARG A 328 -11.47 -4.54 -0.97
CA ARG A 328 -12.59 -5.43 -0.63
C ARG A 328 -13.81 -4.69 -0.08
N THR A 329 -13.72 -3.40 0.22
CA THR A 329 -14.86 -2.60 0.70
C THR A 329 -15.92 -2.47 -0.40
N PRO A 330 -17.13 -3.04 -0.25
CA PRO A 330 -18.13 -3.07 -1.33
C PRO A 330 -18.53 -1.68 -1.83
N ARG A 331 -18.78 -0.75 -0.90
CA ARG A 331 -19.13 0.64 -1.25
C ARG A 331 -18.05 1.36 -2.06
N LEU A 332 -16.78 1.03 -1.83
CA LEU A 332 -15.69 1.62 -2.61
C LEU A 332 -15.74 1.18 -4.08
N ALA A 333 -16.00 -0.10 -4.34
CA ALA A 333 -16.15 -0.61 -5.71
C ALA A 333 -17.33 0.06 -6.45
N GLU A 334 -18.45 0.30 -5.76
CA GLU A 334 -19.60 1.02 -6.32
C GLU A 334 -19.25 2.46 -6.70
N LEU A 335 -18.50 3.17 -5.84
CA LEU A 335 -18.11 4.57 -6.05
C LEU A 335 -17.06 4.73 -7.16
N LEU A 336 -16.31 3.67 -7.46
CA LEU A 336 -15.31 3.62 -8.53
C LEU A 336 -15.87 3.04 -9.83
N ALA A 337 -17.18 2.81 -9.93
CA ALA A 337 -17.82 2.35 -11.14
C ALA A 337 -17.76 3.42 -12.25
N VAL A 338 -17.43 2.99 -13.47
CA VAL A 338 -17.37 3.85 -14.66
C VAL A 338 -18.28 3.25 -15.72
N ASP A 339 -19.16 4.08 -16.30
CA ASP A 339 -20.12 3.67 -17.34
C ASP A 339 -20.98 2.45 -16.95
N GLY A 340 -21.37 2.38 -15.68
CA GLY A 340 -22.17 1.28 -15.12
C GLY A 340 -21.40 -0.02 -14.91
N ARG A 341 -20.08 -0.03 -15.08
CA ARG A 341 -19.20 -1.18 -14.84
C ARG A 341 -18.43 -0.99 -13.54
N LEU A 342 -18.52 -1.97 -12.65
CA LEU A 342 -17.68 -2.03 -11.46
C LEU A 342 -16.20 -2.23 -11.85
N PRO A 343 -15.24 -1.80 -11.01
CA PRO A 343 -13.84 -2.12 -11.20
C PRO A 343 -13.59 -3.64 -11.27
N ASP A 344 -12.64 -4.02 -12.10
CA ASP A 344 -12.07 -5.37 -12.12
C ASP A 344 -11.27 -5.57 -10.83
N LEU A 345 -11.79 -6.42 -9.94
CA LEU A 345 -11.02 -6.89 -8.80
C LEU A 345 -10.04 -7.97 -9.27
N LEU A 346 -8.75 -7.74 -9.08
CA LEU A 346 -7.74 -8.75 -9.37
C LEU A 346 -7.92 -9.98 -8.45
N PRO A 347 -7.56 -11.20 -8.89
CA PRO A 347 -7.74 -12.41 -8.07
C PRO A 347 -7.11 -12.32 -6.68
N ASP A 348 -5.95 -11.67 -6.61
CA ASP A 348 -5.29 -11.29 -5.37
C ASP A 348 -5.01 -9.78 -5.40
N PRO A 349 -5.95 -8.93 -4.92
CA PRO A 349 -5.79 -7.49 -4.95
C PRO A 349 -4.74 -7.01 -3.95
N VAL A 350 -4.38 -7.82 -2.95
CA VAL A 350 -3.39 -7.45 -1.92
C VAL A 350 -1.97 -7.63 -2.46
N ASN A 351 -1.71 -8.71 -3.21
CA ASN A 351 -0.41 -9.00 -3.81
C ASN A 351 -0.32 -8.57 -5.28
N ALA A 352 -1.33 -7.92 -5.84
CA ALA A 352 -1.43 -7.61 -7.27
C ALA A 352 -0.19 -6.91 -7.83
N ALA A 353 0.36 -5.94 -7.10
CA ALA A 353 1.52 -5.18 -7.59
C ALA A 353 2.80 -6.02 -7.59
N VAL A 354 3.10 -6.77 -6.52
CA VAL A 354 4.29 -7.65 -6.49
C VAL A 354 4.16 -8.83 -7.45
N LEU A 355 2.96 -9.37 -7.63
CA LEU A 355 2.67 -10.40 -8.64
C LEU A 355 2.83 -9.86 -10.05
N GLY A 356 2.40 -8.63 -10.30
CA GLY A 356 2.61 -7.96 -11.57
C GLY A 356 4.09 -7.69 -11.86
N ALA A 357 4.85 -7.30 -10.84
CA ALA A 357 6.29 -7.05 -10.92
C ALA A 357 7.10 -8.30 -11.31
N VAL A 358 6.76 -9.47 -10.77
CA VAL A 358 7.45 -10.72 -11.13
C VAL A 358 7.00 -11.24 -12.51
N ARG A 359 5.73 -11.05 -12.88
CA ARG A 359 5.17 -11.52 -14.15
C ARG A 359 5.54 -10.66 -15.36
N SER A 360 5.78 -9.37 -15.17
CA SER A 360 6.23 -8.48 -16.25
C SER A 360 7.63 -8.86 -16.78
N ARG A 361 8.41 -9.63 -16.02
CA ARG A 361 9.72 -10.18 -16.44
C ARG A 361 9.57 -11.31 -17.47
N ASP A 362 8.42 -11.98 -17.48
CA ASP A 362 8.15 -13.12 -18.38
C ASP A 362 7.48 -12.70 -19.69
N ALA A 363 7.06 -11.43 -19.81
CA ALA A 363 6.51 -10.91 -21.06
C ALA A 363 7.54 -11.05 -22.19
N PRO A 364 7.16 -11.55 -23.39
CA PRO A 364 8.08 -11.60 -24.51
C PRO A 364 8.63 -10.20 -24.80
N GLU A 365 9.93 -10.12 -25.05
CA GLU A 365 10.57 -8.88 -25.53
C GLU A 365 9.78 -8.39 -26.75
N ALA A 366 9.20 -7.19 -26.65
CA ALA A 366 8.69 -6.53 -27.85
C ALA A 366 9.88 -6.38 -28.81
N PRO A 367 9.75 -6.69 -30.11
CA PRO A 367 10.86 -6.65 -31.04
C PRO A 367 11.47 -5.24 -31.08
N GLY A 368 12.67 -5.10 -30.49
CA GLY A 368 13.65 -4.04 -30.74
C GLY A 368 13.12 -2.60 -30.75
N GLY A 369 12.81 -2.05 -29.57
CA GLY A 369 12.86 -0.60 -29.38
C GLY A 369 14.31 -0.15 -29.25
N GLY A 370 15.01 -0.02 -30.38
CA GLY A 370 16.37 0.52 -30.41
C GLY A 370 16.44 1.88 -29.68
N GLU A 371 17.55 2.13 -29.01
CA GLU A 371 17.90 3.48 -28.54
C GLU A 371 17.71 4.46 -29.69
N VAL A 372 16.75 5.37 -29.56
CA VAL A 372 16.69 6.55 -30.40
C VAL A 372 17.43 7.64 -29.63
N PRO A 373 18.67 8.00 -30.00
CA PRO A 373 19.35 9.13 -29.38
C PRO A 373 18.68 10.40 -29.91
N TYR A 374 17.80 11.01 -29.11
CA TYR A 374 17.34 12.36 -29.42
C TYR A 374 18.26 13.37 -28.73
N SER A 375 19.33 13.77 -29.42
CA SER A 375 20.00 15.04 -29.20
C SER A 375 19.24 16.11 -29.98
N LEU A 376 18.59 17.07 -29.30
CA LEU A 376 18.15 18.28 -29.97
C LEU A 376 19.34 19.25 -30.13
N PRO A 377 19.50 19.91 -31.29
CA PRO A 377 20.44 21.00 -31.44
C PRO A 377 19.97 22.19 -30.61
N VAL A 378 20.90 22.79 -29.87
CA VAL A 378 20.70 24.07 -29.21
C VAL A 378 20.88 25.13 -30.29
N ASP A 379 19.78 25.70 -30.79
CA ASP A 379 19.83 26.97 -31.49
C ASP A 379 19.88 28.08 -30.43
N ASP A 380 21.09 28.52 -30.11
CA ASP A 380 21.34 29.82 -29.49
C ASP A 380 21.09 30.88 -30.57
N ASP A 381 19.88 31.42 -30.65
CA ASP A 381 19.60 32.78 -31.12
C ASP A 381 18.09 33.03 -31.12
N LEU A 382 17.57 33.70 -30.10
CA LEU A 382 16.38 34.57 -30.15
C LEU A 382 16.20 35.31 -28.81
N PHE A 383 17.12 36.24 -28.55
CA PHE A 383 16.86 37.43 -27.75
C PHE A 383 17.35 38.65 -28.53
N LEU A 384 16.43 39.26 -29.29
CA LEU A 384 16.34 40.69 -29.55
C LEU A 384 14.91 41.05 -29.94
#